data_AF-B8MGJ8-F1
#
_entry.id   AF-B8MGJ8-F1
#
_cell.length_a   1.000
_cell.length_b   1.000
_cell.length_c   1.000
_cell.angle_alpha   90.00
_cell.angle_beta   90.00
_cell.angle_gamma   90.00
#
_symmetry.space_group_name_H-M   'P 1'
#
loop_
_entity.id
_entity.type
_entity.pdbx_description
1 polymer ?
#
loop_
_entity_poly.entity_id
_entity_poly.type
_entity_poly.pdbx_seq_one_letter_code
_entity_poly.pdbx_strand_id
1 'polypeptide(L)'
;MKPSQPLMARLRLTTKQVGRGYYKGNRTGSMGFFLKTSAYIIDPGKLRTYVVPENLDDFKLTPFVTKSFLPTRTKYTTEEVRNGLTISKDRAFNGEDYLDLWENLNPREHDDWSSHWKSKRNNLKAKAEADLQEVIKRDEQNRRKKKLKGGRTLVQLKKQGL
;
A
#
# COMPACT_ATOMS: atom_id res chain seq x y z
N MET A 1 -22.51 -45.98 20.50
CA MET A 1 -21.69 -47.15 20.09
C MET A 1 -20.22 -46.80 20.32
N LYS A 2 -19.49 -47.55 21.15
CA LYS A 2 -18.05 -47.33 21.36
C LYS A 2 -17.26 -48.13 20.30
N PRO A 3 -16.24 -47.56 19.65
CA PRO A 3 -15.43 -48.28 18.66
C PRO A 3 -14.66 -49.45 19.30
N SER A 4 -14.30 -50.44 18.49
CA SER A 4 -13.54 -51.61 18.94
C SER A 4 -12.15 -51.22 19.46
N GLN A 5 -11.62 -52.00 20.40
CA GLN A 5 -10.31 -51.77 21.02
C GLN A 5 -9.15 -51.56 20.03
N PRO A 6 -8.99 -52.35 18.94
CA PRO A 6 -7.94 -52.08 17.95
C PRO A 6 -8.18 -50.80 17.15
N LEU A 7 -9.43 -50.38 16.96
CA LEU A 7 -9.75 -49.13 16.27
C LEU A 7 -9.42 -47.92 17.15
N MET A 8 -9.68 -48.00 18.46
CA MET A 8 -9.37 -46.92 19.42
C MET A 8 -7.88 -46.58 19.47
N ALA A 9 -7.00 -47.59 19.33
CA ALA A 9 -5.54 -47.38 19.34
C ALA A 9 -5.02 -46.60 18.10
N ARG A 10 -5.80 -46.53 17.02
CA ARG A 10 -5.42 -45.85 15.76
C ARG A 10 -6.02 -44.45 15.64
N LEU A 11 -6.99 -44.10 16.49
CA LEU A 11 -7.61 -42.78 16.46
C LEU A 11 -6.64 -41.73 17.03
N ARG A 12 -6.69 -40.53 16.47
CA ARG A 12 -5.85 -39.41 16.95
C ARG A 12 -6.26 -39.04 18.37
N LEU A 13 -5.26 -38.88 19.24
CA LEU A 13 -5.48 -38.50 20.62
C LEU A 13 -6.14 -37.12 20.74
N THR A 14 -7.10 -37.04 21.66
CA THR A 14 -7.83 -35.86 22.11
C THR A 14 -7.59 -35.66 23.60
N THR A 15 -7.96 -34.48 24.10
CA THR A 15 -7.75 -34.10 25.51
C THR A 15 -8.47 -34.99 26.52
N LYS A 16 -9.48 -35.77 26.10
CA LYS A 16 -10.30 -36.62 26.99
C LYS A 16 -9.94 -38.10 26.94
N GLN A 17 -9.00 -38.49 26.10
CA GLN A 17 -8.61 -39.89 25.90
C GLN A 17 -7.42 -40.31 26.77
N VAL A 18 -6.59 -39.36 27.21
CA VAL A 18 -5.36 -39.61 27.99
C VAL A 18 -5.45 -38.87 29.31
N GLY A 19 -4.88 -39.45 30.36
CA GLY A 19 -4.83 -38.87 31.71
C GLY A 19 -3.81 -37.75 31.87
N ARG A 20 -3.14 -37.71 33.02
CA ARG A 20 -2.20 -36.65 33.39
C ARG A 20 -1.02 -36.57 32.41
N GLY A 21 -0.54 -35.35 32.14
CA GLY A 21 0.64 -35.09 31.31
C GLY A 21 0.37 -34.83 29.82
N TYR A 22 -0.82 -35.17 29.31
CA TYR A 22 -1.20 -34.85 27.94
C TYR A 22 -2.02 -33.56 27.87
N TYR A 23 -1.40 -32.46 27.43
CA TYR A 23 -2.09 -31.21 27.14
C TYR A 23 -2.18 -30.96 25.64
N LYS A 24 -3.39 -30.63 25.15
CA LYS A 24 -3.63 -30.28 23.75
C LYS A 24 -4.53 -29.05 23.69
N GLY A 25 -4.05 -27.99 23.05
CA GLY A 25 -4.76 -26.72 22.96
C GLY A 25 -5.89 -26.71 21.90
N ASN A 26 -6.81 -25.75 22.03
CA ASN A 26 -7.97 -25.56 21.13
C ASN A 26 -7.84 -24.33 20.23
N ARG A 27 -6.61 -23.93 19.88
CA ARG A 27 -6.31 -22.74 19.05
C ARG A 27 -6.86 -21.42 19.59
N THR A 28 -7.01 -21.30 20.90
CA THR A 28 -7.38 -20.02 21.55
C THR A 28 -6.31 -18.94 21.39
N GLY A 29 -5.08 -19.30 21.01
CA GLY A 29 -3.91 -18.42 20.90
C GLY A 29 -3.30 -18.10 22.26
N SER A 30 -2.05 -17.62 22.27
CA SER A 30 -1.39 -17.18 23.51
C SER A 30 -1.78 -15.74 23.83
N MET A 31 -2.40 -15.53 25.00
CA MET A 31 -2.82 -14.21 25.50
C MET A 31 -1.76 -13.57 26.42
N GLY A 32 -0.54 -14.10 26.43
CA GLY A 32 0.45 -13.79 27.46
C GLY A 32 1.64 -14.73 27.44
N PHE A 33 2.24 -14.96 28.61
CA PHE A 33 3.38 -15.85 28.80
C PHE A 33 3.41 -16.47 30.20
N PHE A 34 4.08 -17.61 30.34
CA PHE A 34 4.31 -18.27 31.62
C PHE A 34 5.60 -17.77 32.27
N LEU A 35 5.55 -17.52 33.58
CA LEU A 35 6.74 -17.33 34.41
C LEU A 35 7.40 -18.68 34.71
N LYS A 36 8.68 -18.63 35.11
CA LYS A 36 9.41 -19.82 35.61
C LYS A 36 8.72 -20.47 36.81
N THR A 37 7.98 -19.69 37.60
CA THR A 37 7.16 -20.15 38.74
C THR A 37 5.81 -20.76 38.33
N SER A 38 5.60 -21.03 37.03
CA SER A 38 4.37 -21.60 36.45
C SER A 38 3.12 -20.71 36.50
N ALA A 39 3.22 -19.47 36.97
CA ALA A 39 2.15 -18.48 36.86
C ALA A 39 1.99 -17.99 35.41
N TYR A 40 0.78 -17.69 34.98
CA TYR A 40 0.49 -17.12 33.66
C TYR A 40 0.19 -15.62 33.78
N ILE A 41 0.94 -14.78 33.08
CA ILE A 41 0.71 -13.33 33.01
C ILE A 41 0.05 -13.00 31.68
N ILE A 42 -1.05 -12.25 31.75
CA ILE A 42 -1.79 -11.77 30.57
C ILE A 42 -1.11 -10.53 30.01
N ASP A 43 -0.90 -10.51 28.69
CA ASP A 43 -0.35 -9.38 27.93
C ASP A 43 -1.50 -8.64 27.23
N PRO A 44 -1.82 -7.40 27.63
CA PRO A 44 -2.92 -6.63 27.03
C PRO A 44 -2.80 -6.44 25.51
N GLY A 45 -1.57 -6.39 24.97
CA GLY A 45 -1.34 -6.22 23.53
C GLY A 45 -1.75 -7.45 22.68
N LYS A 46 -1.91 -8.61 23.32
CA LYS A 46 -2.35 -9.86 22.66
C LYS A 46 -3.83 -10.16 22.87
N LEU A 47 -4.52 -9.38 23.71
CA LEU A 47 -5.95 -9.54 23.92
C LEU A 47 -6.71 -9.10 22.67
N ARG A 48 -7.57 -9.96 22.17
CA ARG A 48 -8.45 -9.65 21.03
C ARG A 48 -9.64 -8.87 21.54
N THR A 49 -9.88 -7.71 20.96
CA THR A 49 -11.08 -6.90 21.21
C THR A 49 -11.96 -6.93 19.97
N TYR A 50 -13.28 -6.89 20.17
CA TYR A 50 -14.25 -6.72 19.10
C TYR A 50 -14.81 -5.31 19.23
N VAL A 51 -14.36 -4.41 18.36
CA VAL A 51 -14.73 -2.99 18.39
C VAL A 51 -16.13 -2.83 17.80
N VAL A 52 -17.07 -2.36 18.61
CA VAL A 52 -18.43 -2.04 18.18
C VAL A 52 -18.44 -0.57 17.71
N PRO A 53 -18.88 -0.27 16.48
CA PRO A 53 -19.00 1.11 16.00
C PRO A 53 -19.97 1.94 16.86
N GLU A 54 -19.72 3.23 16.97
CA GLU A 54 -20.64 4.16 17.63
C GLU A 54 -21.95 4.29 16.84
N ASN A 55 -23.07 4.46 17.54
CA ASN A 55 -24.42 4.62 16.98
C ASN A 55 -24.89 3.46 16.09
N LEU A 56 -24.46 2.23 16.39
CA LEU A 56 -24.92 1.04 15.66
C LEU A 56 -26.44 0.83 15.80
N ASP A 57 -27.01 1.16 16.96
CA ASP A 57 -28.44 1.00 17.25
C ASP A 57 -29.33 1.94 16.44
N ASP A 58 -28.81 3.12 16.07
CA ASP A 58 -29.52 4.11 15.24
C ASP A 58 -29.29 3.90 13.73
N PHE A 59 -28.45 2.93 13.37
CA PHE A 59 -28.06 2.71 11.98
C PHE A 59 -29.16 2.00 11.18
N LYS A 60 -29.51 2.59 10.02
CA LYS A 60 -30.67 2.15 9.24
C LYS A 60 -30.45 0.84 8.45
N LEU A 61 -29.20 0.43 8.23
CA LEU A 61 -28.93 -0.74 7.39
C LEU A 61 -29.20 -2.04 8.15
N THR A 62 -30.09 -2.85 7.59
CA THR A 62 -30.44 -4.19 8.10
C THR A 62 -29.73 -5.28 7.30
N PRO A 63 -29.57 -6.50 7.84
CA PRO A 63 -28.95 -7.62 7.12
C PRO A 63 -29.75 -8.13 5.90
N PHE A 64 -30.96 -7.60 5.69
CA PHE A 64 -31.84 -7.96 4.59
C PHE A 64 -32.14 -6.76 3.70
N VAL A 65 -32.39 -7.04 2.41
CA VAL A 65 -32.84 -6.07 1.41
C VAL A 65 -34.23 -6.49 0.93
N THR A 66 -35.08 -5.52 0.58
CA THR A 66 -36.42 -5.79 0.06
C THR A 66 -36.38 -6.42 -1.33
N LYS A 67 -37.20 -7.45 -1.57
CA LYS A 67 -37.28 -8.17 -2.86
C LYS A 67 -37.74 -7.32 -4.05
N SER A 68 -38.30 -6.14 -3.80
CA SER A 68 -38.70 -5.19 -4.85
C SER A 68 -37.50 -4.63 -5.64
N PHE A 69 -36.31 -4.60 -5.04
CA PHE A 69 -35.09 -4.21 -5.74
C PHE A 69 -34.47 -5.44 -6.41
N LEU A 70 -34.28 -5.36 -7.72
CA LEU A 70 -33.48 -6.33 -8.45
C LEU A 70 -31.99 -6.16 -8.07
N PRO A 71 -31.21 -7.24 -8.02
CA PRO A 71 -29.77 -7.15 -7.80
C PRO A 71 -29.09 -6.27 -8.86
N THR A 72 -28.49 -5.17 -8.42
CA THR A 72 -27.79 -4.24 -9.31
C THR A 72 -26.48 -4.86 -9.80
N ARG A 73 -26.30 -4.94 -11.12
CA ARG A 73 -25.04 -5.39 -11.73
C ARG A 73 -23.95 -4.33 -11.54
N THR A 74 -22.70 -4.75 -11.49
CA THR A 74 -21.57 -3.81 -11.36
C THR A 74 -21.36 -3.07 -12.69
N LYS A 75 -20.76 -1.88 -12.63
CA LYS A 75 -20.41 -1.10 -13.83
C LYS A 75 -19.30 -1.74 -14.68
N TYR A 76 -18.61 -2.73 -14.12
CA TYR A 76 -17.46 -3.40 -14.72
C TYR A 76 -17.85 -4.66 -15.50
N THR A 77 -19.15 -4.87 -15.72
CA THR A 77 -19.64 -5.94 -16.59
C THR A 77 -19.55 -5.50 -18.05
N THR A 78 -18.74 -6.20 -18.83
CA THR A 78 -18.69 -6.05 -20.29
C THR A 78 -19.43 -7.22 -20.94
N GLU A 79 -20.23 -6.94 -21.96
CA GLU A 79 -20.88 -7.97 -22.77
C GLU A 79 -20.03 -8.25 -24.01
N GLU A 80 -19.53 -9.47 -24.13
CA GLU A 80 -18.78 -9.94 -25.31
C GLU A 80 -19.62 -10.98 -26.05
N VAL A 81 -19.77 -10.85 -27.37
CA VAL A 81 -20.40 -11.88 -28.20
C VAL A 81 -19.34 -12.90 -28.61
N ARG A 82 -19.47 -14.14 -28.16
CA ARG A 82 -18.62 -15.27 -28.60
C ARG A 82 -19.50 -16.36 -29.19
N ASN A 83 -19.20 -16.78 -30.42
CA ASN A 83 -19.92 -17.86 -31.13
C ASN A 83 -21.45 -17.65 -31.18
N GLY A 84 -21.90 -16.41 -31.34
CA GLY A 84 -23.33 -16.06 -31.38
C GLY A 84 -24.05 -16.02 -30.02
N LEU A 85 -23.33 -16.23 -28.91
CA LEU A 85 -23.84 -16.09 -27.55
C LEU A 85 -23.25 -14.84 -26.87
N THR A 86 -24.12 -14.03 -26.25
CA THR A 86 -23.71 -12.90 -25.41
C THR A 86 -23.25 -13.43 -24.06
N ILE A 87 -21.96 -13.27 -23.76
CA ILE A 87 -21.35 -13.65 -22.48
C ILE A 87 -21.05 -12.37 -21.71
N SER A 88 -21.61 -12.25 -20.51
CA SER A 88 -21.22 -11.18 -19.59
C SER A 88 -19.92 -11.56 -18.88
N LYS A 89 -18.92 -10.68 -18.98
CA LYS A 89 -17.64 -10.82 -18.30
C LYS A 89 -17.49 -9.67 -17.32
N ASP A 90 -17.39 -10.02 -16.03
CA ASP A 90 -17.12 -9.03 -14.99
C ASP A 90 -15.61 -8.80 -14.89
N ARG A 91 -15.19 -7.53 -15.06
CA ARG A 91 -13.83 -7.10 -14.74
C ARG A 91 -13.75 -6.77 -13.25
N ALA A 92 -12.62 -7.09 -12.62
CA ALA A 92 -12.34 -6.64 -11.25
C ALA A 92 -12.10 -5.12 -11.19
N PHE A 93 -12.36 -4.55 -10.01
CA PHE A 93 -12.03 -3.17 -9.69
C PHE A 93 -10.51 -2.98 -9.66
N ASN A 94 -9.99 -2.14 -10.56
CA ASN A 94 -8.55 -1.91 -10.70
C ASN A 94 -8.08 -0.66 -9.96
N GLY A 95 -6.77 -0.52 -9.80
CA GLY A 95 -6.16 0.66 -9.19
C GLY A 95 -6.44 1.96 -9.95
N GLU A 96 -6.51 1.92 -11.29
CA GLU A 96 -6.88 3.07 -12.11
C GLU A 96 -8.31 3.53 -11.81
N ASP A 97 -9.26 2.59 -11.73
CA ASP A 97 -10.66 2.91 -11.38
C ASP A 97 -10.76 3.54 -9.99
N TYR A 98 -9.91 3.11 -9.05
CA TYR A 98 -9.82 3.70 -7.72
C TYR A 98 -9.29 5.14 -7.76
N LEU A 99 -8.23 5.38 -8.53
CA LEU A 99 -7.65 6.72 -8.67
C LEU A 99 -8.67 7.68 -9.28
N ASP A 100 -9.36 7.27 -10.35
CA ASP A 100 -10.42 8.05 -10.98
C ASP A 100 -11.57 8.33 -9.99
N LEU A 101 -12.01 7.30 -9.25
CA LEU A 101 -13.06 7.45 -8.24
C LEU A 101 -12.62 8.41 -7.11
N TRP A 102 -11.39 8.28 -6.63
CA TRP A 102 -10.84 9.09 -5.55
C TRP A 102 -10.69 10.56 -5.97
N GLU A 103 -10.19 10.83 -7.17
CA GLU A 103 -10.08 12.18 -7.73
C GLU A 103 -11.46 12.86 -7.81
N ASN A 104 -12.47 12.13 -8.29
CA ASN A 104 -13.82 12.66 -8.42
C ASN A 104 -14.52 12.91 -7.08
N LEU A 105 -14.28 12.06 -6.08
CA LEU A 105 -14.93 12.18 -4.76
C LEU A 105 -14.23 13.17 -3.83
N ASN A 106 -12.92 13.40 -4.00
CA ASN A 106 -12.10 14.20 -3.09
C ASN A 106 -11.33 15.30 -3.84
N PRO A 107 -12.00 16.21 -4.58
CA PRO A 107 -11.33 17.20 -5.42
C PRO A 107 -10.39 18.11 -4.63
N ARG A 108 -10.77 18.47 -3.39
CA ARG A 108 -9.95 19.34 -2.54
C ARG A 108 -8.61 18.71 -2.16
N GLU A 109 -8.61 17.44 -1.74
CA GLU A 109 -7.38 16.73 -1.38
C GLU A 109 -6.51 16.48 -2.61
N HIS A 110 -7.13 16.19 -3.75
CA HIS A 110 -6.42 16.03 -5.02
C HIS A 110 -5.76 17.34 -5.49
N ASP A 111 -6.47 18.46 -5.44
CA ASP A 111 -5.97 19.77 -5.86
C ASP A 111 -4.79 20.24 -4.99
N ASP A 112 -4.90 20.06 -3.67
CA ASP A 112 -3.84 20.38 -2.72
C ASP A 112 -2.60 19.48 -2.96
N TRP A 113 -2.81 18.18 -3.14
CA TRP A 113 -1.74 17.22 -3.42
C TRP A 113 -1.06 17.47 -4.77
N SER A 114 -1.83 17.73 -5.82
CA SER A 114 -1.33 17.97 -7.17
C SER A 114 -0.55 19.29 -7.24
N SER A 115 -1.00 20.32 -6.54
CA SER A 115 -0.31 21.62 -6.45
C SER A 115 1.02 21.50 -5.71
N HIS A 116 1.04 20.76 -4.59
CA HIS A 116 2.27 20.47 -3.84
C HIS A 116 3.32 19.78 -4.73
N TRP A 117 2.91 18.74 -5.47
CA TRP A 117 3.82 18.01 -6.36
C TRP A 117 4.27 18.82 -7.57
N LYS A 118 3.39 19.60 -8.19
CA LYS A 118 3.75 20.53 -9.27
C LYS A 118 4.82 21.53 -8.80
N SER A 119 4.62 22.11 -7.62
CA SER A 119 5.60 23.03 -7.00
C SER A 119 6.93 22.35 -6.72
N LYS A 120 6.92 21.17 -6.10
CA LYS A 120 8.14 20.38 -5.83
C LYS A 120 8.90 20.04 -7.12
N ARG A 121 8.20 19.65 -8.17
CA ARG A 121 8.79 19.30 -9.48
C ARG A 121 9.39 20.53 -10.16
N ASN A 122 8.71 21.67 -10.10
CA ASN A 122 9.21 22.95 -10.62
C ASN A 122 10.46 23.41 -9.86
N ASN A 123 10.47 23.29 -8.52
CA ASN A 123 11.63 23.63 -7.70
C ASN A 123 12.84 22.73 -8.01
N LEU A 124 12.62 21.42 -8.18
CA LEU A 124 13.67 20.49 -8.58
C LEU A 124 14.23 20.83 -9.97
N LYS A 125 13.36 21.18 -10.92
CA LYS A 125 13.76 21.59 -12.27
C LYS A 125 14.57 22.89 -12.23
N ALA A 126 14.10 23.90 -11.49
CA ALA A 126 14.81 25.17 -11.33
C ALA A 126 16.20 24.98 -10.68
N LYS A 127 16.30 24.10 -9.68
CA LYS A 127 17.59 23.73 -9.08
C LYS A 127 18.53 23.10 -10.11
N ALA A 128 18.04 22.13 -10.89
CA ALA A 128 18.84 21.48 -11.93
C ALA A 128 19.33 22.47 -13.01
N GLU A 129 18.48 23.43 -13.41
CA GLU A 129 18.85 24.48 -14.36
C GLU A 129 19.91 25.43 -13.78
N ALA A 130 19.79 25.80 -12.50
CA ALA A 130 20.79 26.62 -11.82
C ALA A 130 22.14 25.90 -11.73
N ASP A 131 22.13 24.62 -11.32
CA ASP A 131 23.34 23.78 -11.26
C ASP A 131 24.01 23.66 -12.64
N LEU A 132 23.21 23.50 -13.71
CA LEU A 132 23.72 23.47 -15.10
C LEU A 132 24.36 24.80 -15.50
N GLN A 133 23.73 25.93 -15.16
CA GLN A 133 24.31 27.25 -15.43
C GLN A 133 25.63 27.46 -14.69
N GLU A 134 25.75 26.99 -13.45
CA GLU A 134 27.01 27.04 -12.72
C GLU A 134 28.10 26.23 -13.40
N VAL A 135 27.78 25.02 -13.86
CA VAL A 135 28.71 24.16 -14.62
C VAL A 135 29.16 24.86 -15.91
N ILE A 136 28.23 25.45 -16.66
CA ILE A 136 28.54 26.19 -17.90
C ILE A 136 29.45 27.38 -17.59
N LYS A 137 29.11 28.20 -16.58
CA LYS A 137 29.94 29.35 -16.16
C LYS A 137 31.34 28.89 -15.75
N ARG A 138 31.44 27.76 -15.03
CA ARG A 138 32.72 27.19 -14.60
C ARG A 138 33.53 26.68 -15.79
N ASP A 139 32.91 26.04 -16.77
CA ASP A 139 33.56 25.63 -18.02
C ASP A 139 34.05 26.84 -18.83
N GLU A 140 33.23 27.89 -18.97
CA GLU A 140 33.65 29.14 -19.61
C GLU A 140 34.83 29.80 -18.91
N GLN A 141 34.79 29.89 -17.57
CA GLN A 141 35.92 30.40 -16.78
C GLN A 141 37.17 29.55 -16.97
N ASN A 142 37.05 28.23 -17.00
CA ASN A 142 38.16 27.31 -17.24
C ASN A 142 38.70 27.45 -18.67
N ARG A 143 37.85 27.60 -19.69
CA ARG A 143 38.25 27.91 -21.07
C ARG A 143 38.98 29.25 -21.17
N ARG A 144 38.49 30.28 -20.49
CA ARG A 144 39.17 31.60 -20.40
C ARG A 144 40.55 31.46 -19.73
N LYS A 145 40.65 30.75 -18.60
CA LYS A 145 41.92 30.45 -17.92
C LYS A 145 42.88 29.61 -18.77
N LYS A 146 42.39 28.64 -19.54
CA LYS A 146 43.19 27.82 -20.47
C LYS A 146 43.74 28.66 -21.62
N LYS A 147 42.94 29.57 -22.19
CA LYS A 147 43.39 30.57 -23.18
C LYS A 147 44.45 31.52 -22.62
N LEU A 148 44.39 31.84 -21.33
CA LEU A 148 45.37 32.69 -20.64
C LEU A 148 46.70 31.96 -20.35
N LYS A 149 46.66 30.67 -19.99
CA LYS A 149 47.86 29.84 -19.71
C LYS A 149 48.54 29.28 -20.97
N GLY A 150 47.82 29.12 -22.07
CA GLY A 150 48.36 28.74 -23.38
C GLY A 150 48.60 29.95 -24.27
N GLY A 151 49.65 30.73 -23.96
CA GLY A 151 50.30 31.70 -24.86
C GLY A 151 49.40 32.57 -25.77
N ARG A 152 49.11 33.78 -25.27
CA ARG A 152 48.56 34.99 -25.94
C ARG A 152 47.05 35.25 -25.76
N THR A 153 46.75 36.44 -25.25
CA THR A 153 45.39 37.00 -25.20
C THR A 153 45.05 37.77 -26.48
N LEU A 154 43.76 37.82 -26.84
CA LEU A 154 43.23 38.59 -27.99
C LEU A 154 43.53 40.10 -27.91
N VAL A 155 43.81 40.61 -26.70
CA VAL A 155 44.22 41.99 -26.44
C VAL A 155 45.70 42.21 -26.75
N GLN A 156 46.55 41.18 -26.59
CA GLN A 156 48.00 41.18 -26.90
C GLN A 156 48.32 40.91 -28.38
N LEU A 157 47.33 40.52 -29.19
CA LEU A 157 47.48 40.30 -30.64
C LEU A 157 46.91 41.46 -31.47
N LYS A 158 46.00 42.26 -30.89
CA LYS A 158 45.39 43.44 -31.55
C LYS A 158 46.23 44.71 -31.45
N LYS A 159 47.32 44.66 -30.70
CA LYS A 159 48.12 45.81 -30.32
C LYS A 159 49.56 45.56 -30.76
N GLN A 160 49.93 46.05 -31.94
CA GLN A 160 51.20 46.76 -31.98
C GLN A 160 51.18 47.74 -30.78
N GLY A 161 52.11 47.65 -29.83
CA GLY A 161 52.06 48.46 -28.61
C GLY A 161 51.26 47.86 -27.45
N LEU A 162 51.13 46.54 -27.40
CA LEU A 162 51.88 45.70 -26.45
C LEU A 162 51.80 44.24 -26.92
#